data_AF-A0AAW9NYB5-F1
#
_entry.id   AF-A0AAW9NYB5-F1
#
_cell.length_a   1.000
_cell.length_b   1.000
_cell.length_c   1.000
_cell.angle_alpha   90.00
_cell.angle_beta   90.00
_cell.angle_gamma   90.00
#
_symmetry.space_group_name_H-M   'P 1'
#
loop_
_entity.id
_entity.type
_entity.pdbx_description
1 polymer ?
#
loop_
_entity_poly.entity_id
_entity_poly.type
_entity_poly.pdbx_seq_one_letter_code
_entity_poly.pdbx_strand_id
1 'polypeptide(L)'
;MEDYEAEWGLIITKPEEVQNIWSTKNPSHGDGEWIKALLYKEALPLDPFTLITNHNIEQVQSYITTFISNTKNMYPSNERADFLEVINQNSPKIETNYYYYHQSKNEGLDTFMAIYNKAENKVYTFEWHQ
;
A
#
# COMPACT_ATOMS: atom_id res chain seq x y z
N MET A 1 -3.09 -2.22 -16.48
CA MET A 1 -3.48 -2.29 -15.05
C MET A 1 -2.64 -3.40 -14.49
N GLU A 2 -1.91 -3.16 -13.41
CA GLU A 2 -1.21 -4.25 -12.70
C GLU A 2 -2.22 -5.34 -12.39
N ASP A 3 -1.84 -6.58 -12.65
CA ASP A 3 -2.65 -7.74 -12.34
C ASP A 3 -2.33 -8.16 -10.90
N TYR A 4 -2.94 -7.45 -9.94
CA TYR A 4 -2.75 -7.73 -8.51
C TYR A 4 -3.17 -9.16 -8.13
N GLU A 5 -4.06 -9.79 -8.90
CA GLU A 5 -4.43 -11.19 -8.69
C GLU A 5 -3.28 -12.12 -9.07
N ALA A 6 -2.70 -11.94 -10.25
CA ALA A 6 -1.57 -12.75 -10.69
C ALA A 6 -0.32 -12.55 -9.81
N GLU A 7 -0.05 -11.32 -9.38
CA GLU A 7 1.18 -10.97 -8.68
C GLU A 7 1.11 -11.17 -7.15
N TRP A 8 -0.06 -10.88 -6.58
CA TRP A 8 -0.29 -10.75 -5.15
C TRP A 8 -1.56 -11.44 -4.66
N GLY A 9 -2.21 -12.27 -5.48
CA GLY A 9 -3.43 -12.98 -5.07
C GLY A 9 -4.60 -12.09 -4.63
N LEU A 10 -4.55 -10.78 -4.92
CA LEU A 10 -5.56 -9.82 -4.52
C LEU A 10 -6.45 -9.46 -5.70
N ILE A 11 -7.69 -9.93 -5.67
CA ILE A 11 -8.69 -9.60 -6.68
C ILE A 11 -9.29 -8.22 -6.38
N ILE A 12 -8.82 -7.20 -7.09
CA ILE A 12 -9.47 -5.89 -7.13
C ILE A 12 -9.94 -5.58 -8.55
N THR A 13 -11.12 -4.96 -8.65
CA THR A 13 -11.66 -4.52 -9.94
C THR A 13 -10.89 -3.30 -10.46
N LYS A 14 -11.26 -2.80 -11.63
CA LYS A 14 -10.74 -1.54 -12.14
C LYS A 14 -11.23 -0.38 -11.25
N PRO A 15 -10.33 0.44 -10.66
CA PRO A 15 -10.75 1.66 -9.96
C PRO A 15 -11.29 2.70 -10.94
N GLU A 16 -12.15 3.58 -10.42
CA GLU A 16 -12.63 4.77 -11.10
C GLU A 16 -11.52 5.81 -11.22
N GLU A 17 -10.71 5.95 -10.17
CA GLU A 17 -9.58 6.87 -10.13
C GLU A 17 -8.36 6.21 -9.48
N VAL A 18 -7.18 6.51 -10.04
CA VAL A 18 -5.88 6.12 -9.50
C VAL A 18 -5.09 7.38 -9.20
N GLN A 19 -4.86 7.64 -7.92
CA GLN A 19 -3.97 8.68 -7.45
C GLN A 19 -2.61 8.07 -7.14
N ASN A 20 -1.59 8.42 -7.93
CA ASN A 20 -0.20 8.06 -7.60
C ASN A 20 0.29 8.96 -6.46
N ILE A 21 0.53 8.37 -5.28
CA ILE A 21 1.04 9.11 -4.12
C ILE A 21 2.56 9.22 -4.23
N TRP A 22 3.24 8.09 -4.41
CA TRP A 22 4.69 8.05 -4.56
C TRP A 22 5.08 6.84 -5.42
N SER A 23 6.16 6.98 -6.18
CA SER A 23 6.73 5.86 -6.92
C SER A 23 8.19 6.12 -7.25
N THR A 24 9.01 5.08 -7.27
CA THR A 24 10.36 5.15 -7.85
C THR A 24 10.28 5.69 -9.27
N LYS A 25 11.04 6.76 -9.57
CA LYS A 25 10.98 7.42 -10.88
C LYS A 25 11.57 6.57 -12.01
N ASN A 26 12.64 5.85 -11.71
CA ASN A 26 13.38 5.01 -12.65
C ASN A 26 13.64 3.64 -12.02
N PRO A 27 12.64 2.73 -12.01
CA PRO A 27 12.85 1.39 -11.48
C PRO A 27 13.92 0.66 -12.30
N SER A 28 14.87 0.04 -11.61
CA SER A 28 15.95 -0.74 -12.21
C SER A 28 15.56 -2.21 -12.12
N HIS A 29 15.46 -2.92 -13.25
CA HIS A 29 15.10 -4.35 -13.28
C HIS A 29 13.76 -4.75 -12.65
N GLY A 30 12.89 -3.80 -12.32
CA GLY A 30 11.62 -4.05 -11.63
C GLY A 30 11.65 -3.64 -10.16
N ASP A 31 12.84 -3.37 -9.62
CA ASP A 31 13.03 -2.92 -8.24
C ASP A 31 12.46 -1.53 -8.06
N GLY A 32 11.77 -1.34 -6.94
CA GLY A 32 11.23 -0.05 -6.56
C GLY A 32 10.09 -0.17 -5.58
N GLU A 33 9.47 0.98 -5.35
CA GLU A 33 8.34 1.12 -4.46
C GLU A 33 7.25 1.96 -5.09
N TRP A 34 6.00 1.61 -4.79
CA TRP A 34 4.82 2.29 -5.29
C TRP A 34 3.78 2.43 -4.19
N ILE A 35 3.22 3.62 -4.09
CA ILE A 35 2.12 3.95 -3.18
C ILE A 35 1.03 4.61 -3.98
N LYS A 36 -0.15 4.00 -3.99
CA LYS A 36 -1.30 4.48 -4.77
C LYS A 36 -2.52 4.54 -3.86
N ALA A 37 -3.41 5.49 -4.17
CA ALA A 37 -4.78 5.48 -3.68
C ALA A 37 -5.72 5.16 -4.86
N LEU A 38 -6.52 4.12 -4.68
CA LEU A 38 -7.44 3.59 -5.67
C LEU A 38 -8.87 3.87 -5.18
N LEU A 39 -9.60 4.69 -5.92
CA LEU A 39 -11.00 5.02 -5.61
C LEU A 39 -11.93 4.18 -6.48
N TYR A 40 -12.94 3.59 -5.85
CA TYR A 40 -13.91 2.72 -6.52
C TYR A 40 -15.31 3.32 -6.46
N LYS A 41 -16.02 3.16 -7.57
CA LYS A 41 -17.44 3.53 -7.67
C LYS A 41 -18.33 2.66 -6.77
N GLU A 42 -17.98 1.38 -6.67
CA GLU A 42 -18.72 0.36 -5.94
C GLU A 42 -17.82 -0.29 -4.90
N ALA A 43 -18.43 -0.83 -3.84
CA ALA A 43 -17.69 -1.53 -2.81
C ALA A 43 -17.02 -2.78 -3.37
N LEU A 44 -15.75 -2.97 -3.01
CA LEU A 44 -15.00 -4.18 -3.34
C LEU A 44 -15.49 -5.40 -2.53
N PRO A 45 -15.32 -6.63 -3.06
CA PRO A 45 -15.42 -7.83 -2.25
C PRO A 45 -14.45 -7.76 -1.07
N LEU A 46 -14.89 -8.27 0.09
CA LEU A 46 -14.08 -8.24 1.30
C LEU A 46 -13.07 -9.37 1.38
N ASP A 47 -13.27 -10.48 0.68
CA ASP A 47 -12.28 -11.54 0.58
C ASP A 47 -11.26 -11.17 -0.51
N PRO A 48 -9.93 -11.25 -0.29
CA PRO A 48 -9.20 -11.83 0.86
C PRO A 48 -8.81 -10.84 1.98
N PHE A 49 -9.42 -9.67 2.09
CA PHE A 49 -9.10 -8.71 3.15
C PHE A 49 -9.53 -9.17 4.56
N THR A 50 -8.69 -8.86 5.54
CA THR A 50 -8.95 -9.07 6.96
C THR A 50 -9.39 -7.78 7.64
N LEU A 51 -10.41 -7.84 8.50
CA LEU A 51 -10.85 -6.69 9.29
C LEU A 51 -9.75 -6.24 10.27
N ILE A 52 -9.49 -4.94 10.31
CA ILE A 52 -8.64 -4.31 11.32
C ILE A 52 -9.44 -4.19 12.62
N THR A 53 -8.90 -4.79 13.65
CA THR A 53 -9.46 -4.84 15.01
C THR A 53 -8.42 -4.39 16.02
N ASN A 54 -8.82 -4.20 17.27
CA ASN A 54 -7.88 -3.90 18.36
C ASN A 54 -6.80 -4.98 18.53
N HIS A 55 -7.01 -6.21 18.04
CA HIS A 55 -6.05 -7.30 18.17
C HIS A 55 -4.92 -7.26 17.13
N ASN A 56 -5.14 -6.64 15.97
CA ASN A 56 -4.18 -6.67 14.86
C ASN A 56 -3.76 -5.28 14.36
N ILE A 57 -4.34 -4.20 14.88
CA ILE A 57 -4.03 -2.83 14.43
C ILE A 57 -2.54 -2.48 14.57
N GLU A 58 -1.90 -2.89 15.66
CA GLU A 58 -0.46 -2.66 15.86
C GLU A 58 0.40 -3.39 14.82
N GLN A 59 -0.01 -4.62 14.44
CA GLN A 59 0.66 -5.39 13.40
C GLN A 59 0.53 -4.71 12.03
N VAL A 60 -0.67 -4.24 11.68
CA VAL A 60 -0.90 -3.52 10.42
C VAL A 60 -0.11 -2.21 10.37
N GLN A 61 -0.08 -1.47 11.48
CA GLN A 61 0.74 -0.26 11.61
C GLN A 61 2.23 -0.56 11.47
N SER A 62 2.69 -1.70 12.00
CA SER A 62 4.08 -2.14 11.88
C SER A 62 4.48 -2.41 10.42
N TYR A 63 3.59 -3.01 9.61
CA TYR A 63 3.84 -3.22 8.19
C TYR A 63 4.04 -1.89 7.44
N ILE A 64 3.14 -0.92 7.63
CA ILE A 64 3.24 0.41 7.01
C ILE A 64 4.48 1.14 7.48
N THR A 65 4.75 1.12 8.78
CA THR A 65 5.92 1.79 9.35
C THR A 65 7.22 1.20 8.81
N THR A 66 7.27 -0.12 8.62
CA THR A 66 8.44 -0.82 8.06
C THR A 66 8.65 -0.43 6.60
N PHE A 67 7.59 -0.46 5.79
CA PHE A 67 7.61 -0.01 4.40
C PHE A 67 8.12 1.43 4.26
N ILE A 68 7.54 2.36 5.02
CA ILE A 68 7.95 3.79 5.00
C ILE A 68 9.39 3.94 5.46
N SER A 69 9.80 3.23 6.51
CA SER A 69 11.16 3.28 7.03
C SER A 69 12.18 2.80 5.99
N ASN A 70 11.91 1.67 5.34
CA ASN A 70 12.78 1.10 4.30
C ASN A 70 12.90 2.06 3.11
N THR A 71 11.76 2.55 2.62
CA THR A 71 11.70 3.54 1.53
C THR A 71 12.50 4.79 1.86
N LYS A 72 12.26 5.38 3.04
CA LYS A 72 12.96 6.58 3.52
C LYS A 72 14.49 6.40 3.52
N ASN A 73 14.96 5.20 3.83
CA ASN A 73 16.39 4.90 3.95
C ASN A 73 17.08 4.71 2.59
N MET A 74 16.33 4.46 1.51
CA MET A 74 16.89 4.43 0.15
C MET A 74 17.22 5.83 -0.38
N TYR A 75 16.49 6.84 0.07
CA TYR A 75 16.61 8.19 -0.46
C TYR A 75 17.70 9.04 0.22
N PRO A 76 18.42 9.87 -0.57
CA PRO A 76 19.27 10.93 -0.03
C PRO A 76 18.42 11.99 0.72
N SER A 77 19.06 12.80 1.56
CA SER A 77 18.36 13.68 2.52
C SER A 77 17.32 14.62 1.90
N ASN A 78 17.54 15.12 0.69
CA ASN A 78 16.59 16.00 -0.02
C ASN A 78 15.34 15.22 -0.47
N GLU A 79 15.50 14.12 -1.21
CA GLU A 79 14.38 13.31 -1.70
C GLU A 79 13.64 12.62 -0.55
N ARG A 80 14.35 12.32 0.54
CA ARG A 80 13.77 11.82 1.78
C ARG A 80 12.77 12.80 2.39
N ALA A 81 13.07 14.10 2.37
CA ALA A 81 12.16 15.11 2.91
C ALA A 81 10.88 15.19 2.08
N ASP A 82 11.02 15.20 0.75
CA ASP A 82 9.89 15.18 -0.19
C ASP A 82 9.01 13.95 0.01
N PHE A 83 9.63 12.76 0.12
CA PHE A 83 8.93 11.52 0.42
C PHE A 83 8.12 11.64 1.72
N LEU A 84 8.76 12.03 2.82
CA LEU A 84 8.07 12.13 4.11
C LEU A 84 6.93 13.16 4.10
N GLU A 85 7.09 14.28 3.40
CA GLU A 85 6.03 15.28 3.24
C GLU A 85 4.82 14.69 2.52
N VAL A 86 5.04 14.05 1.37
CA VAL A 86 3.99 13.41 0.58
C VAL A 86 3.27 12.33 1.39
N ILE A 87 4.01 11.49 2.10
CA ILE A 87 3.46 10.42 2.95
C ILE A 87 2.62 10.99 4.08
N ASN A 88 3.09 12.03 4.77
CA ASN A 88 2.34 12.65 5.87
C ASN A 88 1.02 13.29 5.40
N GLN A 89 0.99 13.80 4.16
CA GLN A 89 -0.20 14.43 3.59
C GLN A 89 -1.22 13.42 3.04
N ASN A 90 -0.77 12.26 2.56
CA ASN A 90 -1.60 11.35 1.76
C ASN A 90 -1.82 9.96 2.38
N SER A 91 -1.09 9.58 3.43
CA SER A 91 -1.22 8.24 4.01
C SER A 91 -2.55 8.03 4.73
N PRO A 92 -3.12 6.81 4.67
CA PRO A 92 -4.32 6.50 5.42
C PRO A 92 -4.04 6.57 6.93
N LYS A 93 -4.98 7.15 7.68
CA LYS A 93 -5.07 6.89 9.11
C LYS A 93 -5.59 5.47 9.29
N ILE A 94 -4.79 4.60 9.91
CA ILE A 94 -5.20 3.22 10.15
C ILE A 94 -6.14 3.19 11.32
N GLU A 95 -7.37 2.78 11.04
CA GLU A 95 -8.46 2.75 12.00
C GLU A 95 -9.03 1.35 12.11
N THR A 96 -9.61 1.07 13.28
CA THR A 96 -10.46 -0.11 13.43
C THR A 96 -11.67 -0.01 12.51
N ASN A 97 -12.16 -1.14 12.01
CA ASN A 97 -13.21 -1.26 10.98
C ASN A 97 -12.78 -1.02 9.53
N TYR A 98 -11.51 -0.69 9.28
CA TYR A 98 -10.94 -0.80 7.94
C TYR A 98 -10.58 -2.25 7.67
N TYR A 99 -10.24 -2.58 6.43
CA TYR A 99 -9.75 -3.90 6.07
C TYR A 99 -8.33 -3.81 5.56
N TYR A 100 -7.53 -4.85 5.77
CA TYR A 100 -6.18 -4.92 5.25
C TYR A 100 -5.93 -6.24 4.53
N TYR A 101 -5.04 -6.19 3.55
CA TYR A 101 -4.43 -7.35 2.92
C TYR A 101 -2.92 -7.16 3.00
N HIS A 102 -2.18 -8.23 3.27
CA HIS A 102 -0.72 -8.21 3.29
C HIS A 102 -0.20 -9.53 2.74
N GLN A 103 0.71 -9.46 1.78
CA GLN A 103 1.46 -10.59 1.28
C GLN A 103 2.93 -10.21 1.15
N SER A 104 3.78 -11.18 1.44
CA SER A 104 5.20 -11.11 1.17
C SER A 104 5.65 -12.36 0.43
N LYS A 105 6.66 -12.21 -0.43
CA LYS A 105 7.35 -13.31 -1.12
C LYS A 105 8.85 -13.02 -1.16
N ASN A 106 9.63 -13.94 -1.73
CA ASN A 106 11.09 -13.80 -1.84
C ASN A 106 11.74 -13.44 -0.50
N GLU A 107 11.40 -14.19 0.56
CA GLU A 107 11.91 -13.97 1.93
C GLU A 107 11.60 -12.57 2.51
N GLY A 108 10.60 -11.87 1.96
CA GLY A 108 10.21 -10.53 2.37
C GLY A 108 10.86 -9.41 1.56
N LEU A 109 11.61 -9.75 0.50
CA LEU A 109 12.15 -8.77 -0.44
C LEU A 109 11.07 -8.14 -1.30
N ASP A 110 9.99 -8.87 -1.57
CA ASP A 110 8.84 -8.37 -2.29
C ASP A 110 7.65 -8.33 -1.33
N THR A 111 7.09 -7.14 -1.13
CA THR A 111 5.97 -6.95 -0.20
C THR A 111 4.86 -6.13 -0.83
N PHE A 112 3.64 -6.56 -0.54
CA PHE A 112 2.43 -5.86 -0.94
C PHE A 112 1.46 -5.77 0.22
N MET A 113 0.89 -4.59 0.38
CA MET A 113 -0.13 -4.33 1.37
C MET A 113 -1.20 -3.43 0.79
N ALA A 114 -2.44 -3.72 1.14
CA ALA A 114 -3.59 -2.89 0.80
C ALA A 114 -4.38 -2.55 2.07
N ILE A 115 -4.77 -1.29 2.24
CA ILE A 115 -5.67 -0.82 3.29
C ILE A 115 -6.95 -0.32 2.64
N TYR A 116 -8.07 -0.98 2.92
CA TYR A 116 -9.37 -0.67 2.36
C TYR A 116 -10.26 0.05 3.37
N ASN A 117 -10.52 1.34 3.10
CA ASN A 117 -11.58 2.10 3.74
C ASN A 117 -12.90 1.88 2.98
N LYS A 118 -13.75 1.00 3.51
CA LYS A 118 -15.05 0.67 2.93
C LYS A 118 -16.03 1.85 2.89
N ALA A 119 -15.92 2.79 3.83
CA ALA A 119 -16.84 3.94 3.87
C ALA A 119 -16.60 4.90 2.69
N GLU A 120 -15.36 4.99 2.21
CA GLU A 120 -14.95 5.85 1.10
C GLU A 120 -14.78 5.09 -0.21
N ASN A 121 -15.00 3.76 -0.22
CA ASN A 121 -14.62 2.87 -1.32
C ASN A 121 -13.19 3.11 -1.82
N LYS A 122 -12.25 3.28 -0.88
CA LYS A 122 -10.87 3.69 -1.18
C LYS A 122 -9.87 2.66 -0.68
N VAL A 123 -8.97 2.21 -1.55
CA VAL A 123 -7.87 1.30 -1.22
C VAL A 123 -6.54 2.04 -1.34
N TYR A 124 -5.73 2.00 -0.29
CA TYR A 124 -4.34 2.43 -0.34
C TYR A 124 -3.46 1.22 -0.55
N THR A 125 -2.63 1.22 -1.58
CA THR A 125 -1.66 0.14 -1.84
C THR A 125 -0.25 0.60 -1.54
N PHE A 126 0.55 -0.30 -0.98
CA PHE A 126 1.97 -0.15 -0.72
C PHE A 126 2.65 -1.38 -1.30
N GLU A 127 3.45 -1.16 -2.34
CA GLU A 127 4.10 -2.22 -3.11
C GLU A 127 5.59 -1.96 -3.16
N TRP A 128 6.36 -3.02 -2.94
CA TRP A 128 7.81 -3.00 -2.93
C TRP A 128 8.35 -4.25 -3.63
N HIS A 129 9.31 -4.05 -4.51
CA HIS A 129 10.06 -5.11 -5.20
C HIS A 129 11.56 -4.87 -5.08
N GLN A 130 12.34 -5.92 -4.86
CA GLN A 130 13.81 -5.85 -4.73
C GLN A 130 14.54 -7.11 -5.23
#